data_AF-A0A2R4NYJ5-F1
#
_entry.id   AF-A0A2R4NYJ5-F1
#
_cell.length_a   1.000
_cell.length_b   1.000
_cell.length_c   1.000
_cell.angle_alpha   90.00
_cell.angle_beta   90.00
_cell.angle_gamma   90.00
#
_symmetry.space_group_name_H-M   'P 1'
#
loop_
_entity.id
_entity.type
_entity.pdbx_description
1 polymer ?
#
loop_
_entity_poly.entity_id
_entity_poly.type
_entity_poly.pdbx_seq_one_letter_code
_entity_poly.pdbx_strand_id
1 'polypeptide(L)'
;MSIFAFEDLSRQKKILASKCSDRSKRFYCPNPQCDAHLFLCNQDGVSKAYFRATLKSHPHNLDCYYKNSNVGSIENFDEKAFKFDSFMDNLFKFAVPQNCSALPLNNSKLPSGNEIKQVRTIRQIYDLCKSMDINDEFAGIKIWKMLLDNRSVKSYTKGVFGKKLIEAKFRNYSKDSKTIFVKLEDRFIFTLNLNDESLFNKILSGILENRGGNIVVAGDWKGNDKIYSDITSQRQIWIVGKEK
;
A
#
# COMPACT_ATOMS: atom_id res chain seq x y z
N MET A 1 -8.27 7.49 -8.15
CA MET A 1 -8.63 6.85 -9.45
C MET A 1 -8.20 5.37 -9.43
N SER A 2 -8.67 4.52 -10.33
CA SER A 2 -8.21 3.11 -10.38
C SER A 2 -8.10 2.59 -11.81
N ILE A 3 -7.12 1.73 -12.11
CA ILE A 3 -7.03 1.03 -13.41
C ILE A 3 -8.02 -0.13 -13.53
N PHE A 4 -8.65 -0.51 -12.42
CA PHE A 4 -9.64 -1.58 -12.37
C PHE A 4 -10.80 -1.21 -11.44
N ALA A 5 -11.95 -1.81 -11.69
CA ALA A 5 -13.15 -1.68 -10.88
C ALA A 5 -13.92 -3.01 -10.90
N PHE A 6 -15.08 -3.02 -10.26
CA PHE A 6 -15.96 -4.20 -10.24
C PHE A 6 -17.33 -3.87 -10.82
N GLU A 7 -17.93 -4.84 -11.49
CA GLU A 7 -19.26 -4.70 -12.07
C GLU A 7 -20.39 -4.94 -11.06
N ASP A 8 -20.06 -5.59 -9.93
CA ASP A 8 -21.00 -6.03 -8.91
C ASP A 8 -20.63 -5.50 -7.51
N LEU A 9 -21.65 -5.38 -6.66
CA LEU A 9 -21.50 -4.95 -5.27
C LEU A 9 -20.59 -5.91 -4.46
N SER A 10 -20.65 -7.21 -4.72
CA SER A 10 -19.85 -8.23 -4.03
C SER A 10 -18.37 -8.26 -4.44
N ARG A 11 -17.95 -7.43 -5.40
CA ARG A 11 -16.58 -7.33 -5.92
C ARG A 11 -16.04 -8.66 -6.43
N GLN A 12 -16.83 -9.39 -7.22
CA GLN A 12 -16.45 -10.69 -7.79
C GLN A 12 -16.11 -10.60 -9.28
N LYS A 13 -16.71 -9.65 -10.00
CA LYS A 13 -16.54 -9.44 -11.45
C LYS A 13 -15.65 -8.24 -11.68
N LYS A 14 -14.33 -8.49 -11.67
CA LYS A 14 -13.31 -7.48 -11.95
C LYS A 14 -13.34 -7.08 -13.42
N ILE A 15 -13.18 -5.79 -13.70
CA ILE A 15 -12.95 -5.25 -15.04
C ILE A 15 -11.78 -4.27 -15.04
N LEU A 16 -10.94 -4.36 -16.08
CA LEU A 16 -9.85 -3.42 -16.33
C LEU A 16 -10.37 -2.25 -17.17
N ALA A 17 -9.91 -1.03 -16.87
CA ALA A 17 -10.30 0.15 -17.62
C ALA A 17 -9.92 0.06 -19.10
N SER A 18 -8.79 -0.58 -19.41
CA SER A 18 -8.32 -0.84 -20.78
C SER A 18 -9.20 -1.82 -21.57
N LYS A 19 -10.05 -2.61 -20.89
CA LYS A 19 -10.95 -3.59 -21.51
C LYS A 19 -12.41 -3.14 -21.50
N CYS A 20 -12.70 -1.94 -21.00
CA CYS A 20 -14.05 -1.40 -20.93
C CYS A 20 -14.25 -0.36 -22.03
N SER A 21 -15.42 -0.34 -22.66
CA SER A 21 -15.83 0.68 -23.64
C SER A 21 -17.02 1.52 -23.19
N ASP A 22 -17.82 1.02 -22.24
CA ASP A 22 -19.04 1.69 -21.79
C ASP A 22 -18.74 2.74 -20.71
N ARG A 23 -18.87 4.02 -21.09
CA ARG A 23 -18.67 5.18 -20.20
C ARG A 23 -19.89 5.47 -19.33
N SER A 24 -21.06 4.96 -19.70
CA SER A 24 -22.33 5.16 -18.99
C SER A 24 -22.58 4.10 -17.92
N LYS A 25 -21.95 2.93 -18.06
CA LYS A 25 -22.05 1.86 -17.08
C LYS A 25 -21.44 2.28 -15.74
N ARG A 26 -22.21 2.02 -14.68
CA ARG A 26 -21.75 2.15 -13.30
C ARG A 26 -20.89 0.95 -12.92
N PHE A 27 -19.75 1.24 -12.31
CA PHE A 27 -18.86 0.29 -11.65
C PHE A 27 -18.68 0.63 -10.18
N TYR A 28 -18.00 -0.25 -9.46
CA TYR A 28 -17.80 -0.13 -8.02
C TYR A 28 -16.31 -0.07 -7.64
N CYS A 29 -16.03 0.71 -6.58
CA CYS A 29 -14.69 0.91 -6.06
C CYS A 29 -14.03 -0.39 -5.60
N PRO A 30 -12.73 -0.64 -5.87
CA PRO A 30 -12.05 -1.85 -5.40
C PRO A 30 -11.99 -2.01 -3.89
N ASN A 31 -12.14 -0.91 -3.12
CA ASN A 31 -12.34 -0.99 -1.69
C ASN A 31 -13.78 -1.48 -1.40
N PRO A 32 -13.97 -2.65 -0.78
CA PRO A 32 -15.30 -3.20 -0.49
C PRO A 32 -16.07 -2.37 0.55
N GLN A 33 -15.38 -1.58 1.38
CA GLN A 33 -15.98 -0.67 2.36
C GLN A 33 -16.29 0.71 1.77
N CYS A 34 -16.23 0.88 0.45
CA CYS A 34 -16.44 2.15 -0.23
C CYS A 34 -17.59 2.04 -1.24
N ASP A 35 -18.64 2.83 -1.03
CA ASP A 35 -19.86 2.81 -1.84
C ASP A 35 -19.80 3.71 -3.08
N ALA A 36 -18.60 4.19 -3.42
CA ALA A 36 -18.39 5.06 -4.56
C ALA A 36 -18.80 4.40 -5.87
N HIS A 37 -19.58 5.13 -6.66
CA HIS A 37 -19.93 4.75 -8.03
C HIS A 37 -18.87 5.27 -8.99
N LEU A 38 -18.21 4.35 -9.68
CA LEU A 38 -17.14 4.67 -10.63
C LEU A 38 -17.64 4.59 -12.06
N PHE A 39 -17.10 5.46 -12.90
CA PHE A 39 -17.35 5.49 -14.34
C PHE A 39 -16.01 5.51 -15.08
N LEU A 40 -16.02 5.01 -16.31
CA LEU A 40 -14.84 4.98 -17.16
C LEU A 40 -14.49 6.39 -17.64
N CYS A 41 -13.22 6.75 -17.52
CA CYS A 41 -12.65 8.03 -17.92
C CYS A 41 -11.43 7.82 -18.85
N ASN A 42 -11.11 8.86 -19.62
CA ASN A 42 -9.93 8.96 -20.48
C ASN A 42 -9.73 7.79 -21.45
N GLN A 43 -10.63 7.67 -22.44
CA GLN A 43 -10.46 6.72 -23.55
C GLN A 43 -9.93 7.37 -24.83
N ASP A 44 -9.62 8.66 -24.79
CA ASP A 44 -9.33 9.48 -25.98
C ASP A 44 -7.91 9.19 -26.55
N GLY A 45 -7.28 8.07 -26.16
CA GLY A 45 -6.00 7.58 -26.69
C GLY A 45 -4.74 8.28 -26.17
N VAL A 46 -4.87 9.49 -25.61
CA VAL A 46 -3.73 10.30 -25.15
C VAL A 46 -3.20 9.86 -23.78
N SER A 47 -4.05 9.32 -22.91
CA SER A 47 -3.67 8.86 -21.56
C SER A 47 -4.33 7.53 -21.21
N LYS A 48 -3.76 6.81 -20.24
CA LYS A 48 -4.29 5.51 -19.78
C LYS A 48 -5.72 5.68 -19.25
N ALA A 49 -6.63 4.85 -19.73
CA ALA A 49 -7.99 4.78 -19.22
C ALA A 49 -8.02 4.39 -17.73
N TYR A 50 -8.98 4.95 -16.98
CA TYR A 50 -9.15 4.67 -15.56
C TYR A 50 -10.61 4.84 -15.13
N PHE A 51 -10.92 4.34 -13.93
CA PHE A 51 -12.18 4.53 -13.25
C PHE A 51 -12.09 5.63 -12.19
N ARG A 52 -13.12 6.46 -12.10
CA ARG A 52 -13.21 7.54 -11.10
C ARG A 52 -14.65 7.73 -10.63
N ALA A 53 -14.81 8.12 -9.36
CA ALA A 53 -16.08 8.62 -8.85
C ALA A 53 -16.33 10.03 -9.37
N THR A 54 -17.29 10.17 -10.28
CA THR A 54 -17.68 11.45 -10.91
C THR A 54 -18.94 12.04 -10.29
N LEU A 55 -19.80 11.20 -9.68
CA LEU A 55 -21.05 11.61 -9.07
C LEU A 55 -20.84 12.10 -7.64
N LYS A 56 -21.30 13.31 -7.34
CA LYS A 56 -21.27 13.88 -5.98
C LYS A 56 -22.13 13.11 -4.97
N SER A 57 -23.16 12.40 -5.44
CA SER A 57 -24.06 11.61 -4.59
C SER A 57 -23.44 10.31 -4.08
N HIS A 58 -22.41 9.80 -4.76
CA HIS A 58 -21.73 8.56 -4.40
C HIS A 58 -20.20 8.76 -4.47
N PRO A 59 -19.64 9.65 -3.64
CA PRO A 59 -18.21 9.93 -3.63
C PRO A 59 -17.44 8.81 -2.94
N HIS A 60 -16.11 8.83 -3.05
CA HIS A 60 -15.27 8.01 -2.19
C HIS A 60 -15.34 8.44 -0.73
N ASN A 61 -15.32 7.45 0.17
CA ASN A 61 -15.13 7.66 1.60
C ASN A 61 -13.80 8.41 1.87
N LEU A 62 -13.74 9.16 2.98
CA LEU A 62 -12.63 10.06 3.29
C LEU A 62 -11.26 9.38 3.22
N ASP A 63 -11.17 8.15 3.71
CA ASP A 63 -9.93 7.37 3.84
C ASP A 63 -9.72 6.34 2.73
N CYS A 64 -10.53 6.39 1.68
CA CYS A 64 -10.38 5.46 0.56
C CYS A 64 -9.14 5.84 -0.27
N TYR A 65 -8.17 4.92 -0.39
CA TYR A 65 -6.98 5.09 -1.23
C TYR A 65 -7.34 5.61 -2.64
N TYR A 66 -8.40 5.06 -3.22
CA TYR A 66 -8.84 5.39 -4.57
C TYR A 66 -9.42 6.80 -4.73
N LYS A 67 -9.65 7.54 -3.64
CA LYS A 67 -10.10 8.94 -3.68
C LYS A 67 -9.04 9.86 -4.29
N ASN A 68 -7.81 9.74 -3.80
CA ASN A 68 -6.69 10.61 -4.16
C ASN A 68 -5.58 9.89 -4.95
N SER A 69 -5.74 8.60 -5.25
CA SER A 69 -4.73 7.86 -6.00
C SER A 69 -4.58 8.39 -7.43
N ASN A 70 -3.32 8.50 -7.85
CA ASN A 70 -2.93 8.83 -9.21
C ASN A 70 -2.63 7.54 -9.99
N VAL A 71 -3.44 7.26 -11.01
CA VAL A 71 -3.27 6.06 -11.85
C VAL A 71 -2.06 6.19 -12.79
N GLY A 72 -1.63 7.40 -13.12
CA GLY A 72 -0.50 7.65 -14.01
C GLY A 72 0.87 7.33 -13.40
N SER A 73 0.97 7.15 -12.08
CA SER A 73 2.23 6.99 -11.36
C SER A 73 2.62 5.54 -11.06
N ILE A 74 1.88 4.55 -11.56
CA ILE A 74 2.24 3.14 -11.36
C ILE A 74 3.45 2.84 -12.27
N GLU A 75 4.61 2.69 -11.65
CA GLU A 75 5.88 2.43 -12.33
C GLU A 75 5.88 1.04 -13.00
N ASN A 76 6.64 0.92 -14.09
CA ASN A 76 6.86 -0.37 -14.74
C ASN A 76 7.99 -1.12 -14.02
N PHE A 77 7.64 -2.03 -13.10
CA PHE A 77 8.61 -2.74 -12.27
C PHE A 77 9.10 -4.05 -12.93
N ASP A 78 10.36 -4.40 -12.68
CA ASP A 78 10.92 -5.70 -13.09
C ASP A 78 10.33 -6.84 -12.25
N GLU A 79 9.23 -7.41 -12.73
CA GLU A 79 8.55 -8.51 -12.05
C GLU A 79 9.43 -9.78 -11.97
N LYS A 80 10.26 -10.05 -12.98
CA LYS A 80 11.08 -11.27 -13.03
C LYS A 80 12.21 -11.24 -12.02
N ALA A 81 12.84 -10.08 -11.85
CA ALA A 81 13.93 -9.89 -10.90
C ALA A 81 13.43 -9.67 -9.46
N PHE A 82 12.17 -9.26 -9.26
CA PHE A 82 11.66 -8.94 -7.94
C PHE A 82 11.56 -10.18 -7.04
N LYS A 83 12.15 -10.06 -5.84
CA LYS A 83 12.07 -11.07 -4.77
C LYS A 83 11.51 -10.42 -3.51
N PHE A 84 10.27 -10.75 -3.16
CA PHE A 84 9.55 -10.11 -2.07
C PHE A 84 10.24 -10.27 -0.71
N ASP A 85 10.70 -11.48 -0.38
CA ASP A 85 11.37 -11.72 0.90
C ASP A 85 12.67 -10.93 1.04
N SER A 86 13.48 -10.88 -0.04
CA SER A 86 14.71 -10.09 -0.07
C SER A 86 14.42 -8.59 0.02
N PHE A 87 13.34 -8.11 -0.60
CA PHE A 87 12.87 -6.73 -0.45
C PHE A 87 12.50 -6.42 1.00
N MET A 88 11.71 -7.29 1.65
CA MET A 88 11.33 -7.14 3.05
C MET A 88 12.54 -7.16 3.99
N ASP A 89 13.48 -8.07 3.79
CA ASP A 89 14.74 -8.13 4.55
C ASP A 89 15.54 -6.84 4.43
N ASN A 90 15.56 -6.22 3.24
CA ASN A 90 16.22 -4.94 3.05
C ASN A 90 15.55 -3.77 3.79
N LEU A 91 14.23 -3.83 4.03
CA LEU A 91 13.55 -2.85 4.88
C LEU A 91 13.90 -3.03 6.36
N PHE A 92 14.18 -4.27 6.79
CA PHE A 92 14.48 -4.61 8.19
C PHE A 92 15.91 -4.26 8.60
N LYS A 93 16.82 -4.17 7.63
CA LYS A 93 18.21 -3.75 7.87
C LYS A 93 18.27 -2.37 8.52
N PHE A 94 19.07 -2.26 9.57
CA PHE A 94 19.42 -0.98 10.18
C PHE A 94 20.04 -0.08 9.11
N ALA A 95 19.65 1.20 9.10
CA ALA A 95 20.31 2.18 8.27
C ALA A 95 21.70 2.45 8.86
N VAL A 96 22.73 1.74 8.40
CA VAL A 96 24.10 2.25 8.52
C VAL A 96 24.16 3.54 7.71
N PRO A 97 24.68 4.65 8.25
CA PRO A 97 24.95 5.83 7.45
C PRO A 97 25.89 5.41 6.31
N GLN A 98 25.37 5.34 5.10
CA GLN A 98 26.24 5.24 3.95
C GLN A 98 26.92 6.61 3.83
N ASN A 99 28.23 6.64 4.03
CA ASN A 99 29.03 7.74 3.54
C ASN A 99 28.72 7.85 2.04
N CYS A 100 28.06 8.94 1.65
CA CYS A 100 27.90 9.27 0.24
C CYS A 100 29.28 9.54 -0.33
N SER A 101 29.98 8.50 -0.80
CA SER A 101 31.03 8.69 -1.78
C SER A 101 30.34 9.24 -3.02
N ALA A 102 30.52 10.52 -3.28
CA ALA A 102 30.05 11.17 -4.50
C ALA A 102 30.53 10.34 -5.70
N LEU A 103 29.60 9.64 -6.34
CA LEU A 103 29.87 9.05 -7.65
C LEU A 103 29.92 10.19 -8.68
N PRO A 104 30.79 10.11 -9.69
CA PRO A 104 30.98 11.18 -10.65
C PRO A 104 29.67 11.52 -11.35
N LEU A 105 29.39 12.82 -11.46
CA LEU A 105 28.25 13.37 -12.18
C LEU A 105 28.43 13.09 -13.68
N ASN A 106 28.04 11.90 -14.13
CA ASN A 106 27.93 11.61 -15.56
C ASN A 106 26.57 12.15 -16.06
N ASN A 107 26.63 13.34 -16.66
CA ASN A 107 25.58 13.86 -17.53
C ASN A 107 25.22 12.80 -18.58
N SER A 108 24.09 12.14 -18.39
CA SER A 108 23.51 11.26 -19.40
C SER A 108 21.99 11.39 -19.41
N LYS A 109 21.52 11.97 -20.52
CA LYS A 109 20.23 11.87 -21.21
C LYS A 109 18.95 11.72 -20.38
N LEU A 110 17.97 12.58 -20.69
CA LEU A 110 16.56 12.43 -20.36
C LEU A 110 16.13 10.95 -20.41
N PRO A 111 15.51 10.39 -19.35
CA PRO A 111 15.10 8.99 -19.37
C PRO A 111 14.03 8.80 -20.44
N SER A 112 14.30 7.92 -21.39
CA SER A 112 13.30 7.37 -22.31
C SER A 112 12.19 6.70 -21.49
N GLY A 113 10.92 6.90 -21.86
CA GLY A 113 9.74 6.57 -21.07
C GLY A 113 9.47 5.08 -20.76
N ASN A 114 10.44 4.19 -20.95
CA ASN A 114 10.30 2.73 -20.82
C ASN A 114 11.37 2.06 -19.93
N GLU A 115 12.06 2.80 -19.06
CA GLU A 115 12.99 2.17 -18.11
C GLU A 115 12.24 1.29 -17.09
N ILE A 116 12.63 0.01 -17.05
CA ILE A 116 12.15 -0.94 -16.05
C ILE A 116 12.80 -0.58 -14.71
N LYS A 117 11.98 -0.34 -13.68
CA LYS A 117 12.44 0.08 -12.35
C LYS A 117 12.45 -1.08 -11.37
N GLN A 118 13.26 -0.95 -10.31
CA GLN A 118 13.21 -1.83 -9.15
C GLN A 118 12.38 -1.21 -8.04
N VAL A 119 11.61 -2.03 -7.33
CA VAL A 119 10.90 -1.64 -6.12
C VAL A 119 11.91 -1.49 -4.98
N ARG A 120 12.05 -0.28 -4.43
CA ARG A 120 13.07 0.04 -3.41
C ARG A 120 12.48 0.54 -2.10
N THR A 121 11.24 1.01 -2.12
CA THR A 121 10.60 1.65 -0.97
C THR A 121 9.27 1.00 -0.62
N ILE A 122 8.89 1.11 0.65
CA ILE A 122 7.58 0.66 1.15
C ILE A 122 6.41 1.35 0.43
N ARG A 123 6.56 2.63 0.02
CA ARG A 123 5.56 3.35 -0.78
C ARG A 123 5.36 2.71 -2.15
N GLN A 124 6.44 2.42 -2.87
CA GLN A 124 6.37 1.80 -4.21
C GLN A 124 5.65 0.44 -4.19
N ILE A 125 6.01 -0.45 -3.26
CA ILE A 125 5.37 -1.77 -3.17
C ILE A 125 3.90 -1.65 -2.73
N TYR A 126 3.58 -0.68 -1.89
CA TYR A 126 2.21 -0.41 -1.47
C TYR A 126 1.36 0.10 -2.65
N ASP A 127 1.84 1.09 -3.39
CA ASP A 127 1.16 1.63 -4.57
C ASP A 127 0.97 0.55 -5.65
N LEU A 128 1.99 -0.30 -5.86
CA LEU A 128 1.88 -1.48 -6.72
C LEU A 128 0.74 -2.41 -6.26
N CYS A 129 0.74 -2.81 -4.98
CA CYS A 129 -0.31 -3.68 -4.43
C CYS A 129 -1.71 -3.04 -4.48
N LYS A 130 -1.83 -1.72 -4.37
CA LYS A 130 -3.10 -1.00 -4.48
C LYS A 130 -3.58 -0.87 -5.93
N SER A 131 -2.67 -0.94 -6.90
CA SER A 131 -2.99 -0.92 -8.33
C SER A 131 -3.57 -2.23 -8.87
N MET A 132 -3.40 -3.32 -8.12
CA MET A 132 -3.81 -4.67 -8.50
C MET A 132 -4.95 -5.18 -7.62
N ASP A 133 -5.73 -6.12 -8.14
CA ASP A 133 -6.71 -6.85 -7.34
C ASP A 133 -6.01 -7.79 -6.36
N ILE A 134 -6.65 -8.08 -5.23
CA ILE A 134 -6.11 -8.95 -4.20
C ILE A 134 -5.76 -10.35 -4.73
N ASN A 135 -6.48 -10.84 -5.75
CA ASN A 135 -6.26 -12.17 -6.34
C ASN A 135 -5.28 -12.18 -7.51
N ASP A 136 -4.88 -11.00 -8.02
CA ASP A 136 -3.81 -10.91 -9.01
C ASP A 136 -2.48 -11.37 -8.39
N GLU A 137 -1.49 -11.60 -9.24
CA GLU A 137 -0.13 -11.98 -8.85
C GLU A 137 0.87 -10.97 -9.35
N PHE A 138 1.90 -10.72 -8.54
CA PHE A 138 3.12 -10.03 -8.93
C PHE A 138 4.31 -10.85 -8.48
N ALA A 139 5.22 -11.15 -9.41
CA ALA A 139 6.37 -12.03 -9.21
C ALA A 139 5.96 -13.42 -8.71
N GLY A 140 4.81 -13.92 -9.19
CA GLY A 140 4.22 -15.20 -8.78
C GLY A 140 3.64 -15.22 -7.35
N ILE A 141 3.47 -14.06 -6.71
CA ILE A 141 2.90 -13.94 -5.37
C ILE A 141 1.57 -13.19 -5.45
N LYS A 142 0.51 -13.79 -4.91
CA LYS A 142 -0.79 -13.11 -4.81
C LYS A 142 -0.69 -11.83 -4.00
N ILE A 143 -1.32 -10.77 -4.48
CA ILE A 143 -1.30 -9.45 -3.82
C ILE A 143 -1.77 -9.51 -2.38
N TRP A 144 -2.82 -10.29 -2.07
CA TRP A 144 -3.28 -10.46 -0.70
C TRP A 144 -2.22 -11.06 0.23
N LYS A 145 -1.24 -11.82 -0.28
CA LYS A 145 -0.11 -12.35 0.51
C LYS A 145 0.99 -11.31 0.75
N MET A 146 1.04 -10.23 -0.04
CA MET A 146 2.03 -9.17 0.08
C MET A 146 1.51 -8.02 0.95
N LEU A 147 0.26 -7.59 0.72
CA LEU A 147 -0.41 -6.51 1.44
C LEU A 147 -1.72 -6.99 2.08
N LEU A 148 -1.77 -6.89 3.40
CA LEU A 148 -3.00 -6.99 4.18
C LEU A 148 -3.61 -5.60 4.35
N ASP A 149 -4.75 -5.38 3.71
CA ASP A 149 -5.58 -4.19 3.86
C ASP A 149 -7.07 -4.60 3.90
N ASN A 150 -7.97 -3.62 3.96
CA ASN A 150 -9.41 -3.86 4.01
C ASN A 150 -9.98 -4.68 2.83
N ARG A 151 -9.28 -4.77 1.70
CA ARG A 151 -9.69 -5.61 0.57
C ARG A 151 -9.43 -7.09 0.87
N SER A 152 -8.33 -7.39 1.56
CA SER A 152 -7.86 -8.76 1.78
C SER A 152 -8.16 -9.34 3.16
N VAL A 153 -8.76 -8.57 4.09
CA VAL A 153 -9.12 -9.02 5.46
C VAL A 153 -9.77 -10.41 5.50
N LYS A 154 -10.72 -10.68 4.60
CA LYS A 154 -11.46 -11.96 4.57
C LYS A 154 -10.58 -13.17 4.23
N SER A 155 -9.46 -12.97 3.54
CA SER A 155 -8.51 -14.02 3.18
C SER A 155 -7.69 -14.54 4.37
N TYR A 156 -7.70 -13.80 5.50
CA TYR A 156 -6.89 -14.12 6.69
C TYR A 156 -7.73 -14.74 7.81
N THR A 157 -8.06 -16.03 7.66
CA THR A 157 -8.90 -16.77 8.64
C THR A 157 -8.11 -17.44 9.75
N LYS A 158 -6.82 -17.74 9.54
CA LYS A 158 -5.97 -18.49 10.48
C LYS A 158 -5.00 -17.63 11.28
N GLY A 159 -5.07 -16.30 11.13
CA GLY A 159 -4.07 -15.36 11.66
C GLY A 159 -3.21 -14.75 10.55
N VAL A 160 -2.27 -13.88 10.94
CA VAL A 160 -1.38 -13.15 10.04
C VAL A 160 0.06 -13.53 10.37
N PHE A 161 0.73 -14.22 9.45
CA PHE A 161 2.09 -14.72 9.68
C PHE A 161 3.05 -14.39 8.55
N GLY A 162 4.33 -14.26 8.93
CA GLY A 162 5.45 -14.07 8.04
C GLY A 162 5.60 -12.64 7.53
N LYS A 163 6.57 -12.44 6.64
CA LYS A 163 6.88 -11.16 5.99
C LYS A 163 5.69 -10.65 5.18
N LYS A 164 5.10 -9.53 5.59
CA LYS A 164 3.98 -8.86 4.89
C LYS A 164 3.94 -7.37 5.20
N LEU A 165 3.35 -6.61 4.28
CA LEU A 165 2.87 -5.26 4.58
C LEU A 165 1.47 -5.34 5.17
N ILE A 166 1.20 -4.49 6.15
CA ILE A 166 -0.16 -4.21 6.62
C ILE A 166 -0.48 -2.72 6.40
N GLU A 167 -1.73 -2.41 6.08
CA GLU A 167 -2.29 -1.07 6.19
C GLU A 167 -3.16 -1.03 7.46
N ALA A 168 -2.91 -0.08 8.35
CA ALA A 168 -3.59 0.02 9.63
C ALA A 168 -3.77 1.49 10.07
N LYS A 169 -4.58 1.69 11.12
CA LYS A 169 -4.74 2.96 11.82
C LYS A 169 -4.07 2.90 13.18
N PHE A 170 -3.58 4.03 13.66
CA PHE A 170 -3.09 4.16 15.03
C PHE A 170 -4.19 3.84 16.05
N ARG A 171 -3.85 3.07 17.09
CA ARG A 171 -4.75 2.77 18.21
C ARG A 171 -4.27 3.44 19.49
N ASN A 172 -3.12 3.01 20.01
CA ASN A 172 -2.50 3.54 21.22
C ASN A 172 -1.02 3.12 21.26
N TYR A 173 -0.34 3.44 22.37
CA TYR A 173 1.06 3.10 22.59
C TYR A 173 1.34 2.92 24.08
N SER A 174 2.47 2.31 24.41
CA SER A 174 3.01 2.15 25.75
C SER A 174 4.46 2.64 25.75
N LYS A 175 4.77 3.65 26.57
CA LYS A 175 6.15 4.17 26.69
C LYS A 175 7.04 3.18 27.42
N ASP A 176 6.53 2.59 28.50
CA ASP A 176 7.27 1.66 29.36
C ASP A 176 7.78 0.45 28.59
N SER A 177 6.94 -0.11 27.72
CA SER A 177 7.28 -1.25 26.87
C SER A 177 7.74 -0.87 25.46
N LYS A 178 7.85 0.44 25.16
CA LYS A 178 8.21 0.99 23.84
C LYS A 178 7.44 0.32 22.70
N THR A 179 6.12 0.25 22.88
CA THR A 179 5.22 -0.49 21.99
C THR A 179 4.22 0.44 21.35
N ILE A 180 3.98 0.27 20.05
CA ILE A 180 2.91 0.97 19.33
C ILE A 180 1.88 -0.05 18.88
N PHE A 181 0.60 0.24 19.09
CA PHE A 181 -0.49 -0.61 18.64
C PHE A 181 -1.20 0.05 17.47
N VAL A 182 -1.36 -0.71 16.40
CA VAL A 182 -2.13 -0.31 15.22
C VAL A 182 -3.25 -1.31 14.98
N LYS A 183 -4.35 -0.88 14.36
CA LYS A 183 -5.50 -1.74 14.07
C LYS A 183 -5.92 -1.67 12.61
N LEU A 184 -6.31 -2.81 12.04
CA LEU A 184 -6.99 -2.89 10.77
C LEU A 184 -8.43 -3.33 11.02
N GLU A 185 -9.37 -2.43 10.72
CA GLU A 185 -10.77 -2.54 11.12
C GLU A 185 -10.85 -2.82 12.64
N ASP A 186 -11.86 -3.54 13.11
CA ASP A 186 -11.94 -4.02 14.49
C ASP A 186 -11.52 -5.49 14.64
N ARG A 187 -11.02 -6.11 13.55
CA ARG A 187 -10.64 -7.52 13.51
C ARG A 187 -9.19 -7.77 13.94
N PHE A 188 -8.26 -6.91 13.53
CA PHE A 188 -6.84 -7.13 13.78
C PHE A 188 -6.24 -6.00 14.61
N ILE A 189 -5.55 -6.37 15.68
CA ILE A 189 -4.69 -5.47 16.46
C ILE A 189 -3.27 -5.99 16.30
N PHE A 190 -2.38 -5.12 15.82
CA PHE A 190 -0.97 -5.41 15.63
C PHE A 190 -0.14 -4.66 16.66
N THR A 191 0.81 -5.37 17.23
CA THR A 191 1.77 -4.86 18.20
C THR A 191 3.11 -4.65 17.51
N LEU A 192 3.58 -3.41 17.50
CA LEU A 192 4.89 -3.02 16.99
C LEU A 192 5.82 -2.87 18.17
N ASN A 193 6.82 -3.75 18.29
CA ASN A 193 7.81 -3.69 19.36
C ASN A 193 9.04 -2.89 18.90
N LEU A 194 9.43 -1.87 19.65
CA LEU A 194 10.57 -1.01 19.32
C LEU A 194 11.57 -1.03 20.47
N ASN A 195 12.66 -1.79 20.33
CA ASN A 195 13.66 -1.89 21.40
C ASN A 195 14.48 -0.60 21.56
N ASP A 196 14.69 0.12 20.46
CA ASP A 196 15.42 1.39 20.43
C ASP A 196 14.50 2.58 20.76
N GLU A 197 14.88 3.36 21.78
CA GLU A 197 14.07 4.47 22.28
C GLU A 197 14.02 5.66 21.32
N SER A 198 15.13 5.95 20.63
CA SER A 198 15.19 7.03 19.64
C SER A 198 14.25 6.73 18.47
N LEU A 199 14.29 5.50 17.96
CA LEU A 199 13.42 5.01 16.91
C LEU A 199 11.95 5.01 17.35
N PHE A 200 11.66 4.53 18.57
CA PHE A 200 10.32 4.57 19.16
C PHE A 200 9.76 5.99 19.17
N ASN A 201 10.49 6.94 19.74
CA ASN A 201 10.05 8.32 19.85
C ASN A 201 9.87 8.97 18.47
N LYS A 202 10.80 8.72 17.53
CA LYS A 202 10.72 9.26 16.16
C LYS A 202 9.49 8.76 15.42
N ILE A 203 9.23 7.45 15.44
CA ILE A 203 8.07 6.84 14.79
C ILE A 203 6.77 7.33 15.44
N LEU A 204 6.71 7.33 16.78
CA LEU A 204 5.53 7.76 17.52
C LEU A 204 5.18 9.21 17.21
N SER A 205 6.15 10.13 17.26
CA SER A 205 5.94 11.54 16.92
C SER A 205 5.39 11.69 15.51
N GLY A 206 5.99 11.02 14.52
CA GLY A 206 5.49 11.05 13.14
C GLY A 206 4.04 10.58 13.02
N ILE A 207 3.66 9.51 13.74
CA ILE A 207 2.28 8.99 13.75
C ILE A 207 1.32 10.01 14.40
N LEU A 208 1.71 10.62 15.52
CA LEU A 208 0.88 11.57 16.25
C LEU A 208 0.69 12.89 15.47
N GLU A 209 1.71 13.37 14.78
CA GLU A 209 1.62 14.54 13.89
C GLU A 209 0.67 14.30 12.71
N ASN A 210 0.58 13.06 12.25
CA ASN A 210 -0.26 12.63 11.13
C ASN A 210 -1.47 11.82 11.62
N ARG A 211 -1.99 12.15 12.81
CA ARG A 211 -3.07 11.39 13.45
C ARG A 211 -4.27 11.25 12.52
N GLY A 212 -4.76 10.02 12.39
CA GLY A 212 -5.87 9.68 11.50
C GLY A 212 -5.43 9.25 10.09
N GLY A 213 -4.16 9.43 9.72
CA GLY A 213 -3.60 8.84 8.50
C GLY A 213 -3.54 7.31 8.54
N ASN A 214 -3.44 6.68 7.37
CA ASN A 214 -3.11 5.25 7.28
C ASN A 214 -1.63 5.07 7.58
N ILE A 215 -1.29 3.97 8.23
CA ILE A 215 0.07 3.56 8.54
C ILE A 215 0.31 2.25 7.79
N VAL A 216 1.35 2.24 6.96
CA VAL A 216 1.82 1.03 6.29
C VAL A 216 3.03 0.51 7.06
N VAL A 217 2.96 -0.75 7.49
CA VAL A 217 4.01 -1.39 8.26
C VAL A 217 4.47 -2.66 7.56
N ALA A 218 5.77 -2.75 7.27
CA ALA A 218 6.45 -3.95 6.84
C ALA A 218 6.96 -4.71 8.07
N GLY A 219 6.38 -5.89 8.32
CA GLY A 219 6.73 -6.72 9.47
C GLY A 219 6.90 -8.18 9.10
N ASP A 220 7.58 -8.92 9.97
CA ASP A 220 7.58 -10.39 9.99
C ASP A 220 6.66 -10.85 11.12
N TRP A 221 5.38 -11.03 10.76
CA TRP A 221 4.29 -11.14 11.72
C TRP A 221 4.26 -12.50 12.41
N LYS A 222 4.09 -12.48 13.73
CA LYS A 222 4.06 -13.67 14.60
C LYS A 222 2.90 -13.59 15.58
N GLY A 223 2.51 -14.74 16.10
CA GLY A 223 1.48 -14.90 17.13
C GLY A 223 0.07 -15.08 16.58
N ASN A 224 -0.75 -15.83 17.31
CA ASN A 224 -2.14 -16.13 16.94
C ASN A 224 -3.09 -15.07 17.53
N ASP A 225 -3.12 -14.95 18.86
CA ASP A 225 -4.04 -14.04 19.58
C ASP A 225 -3.51 -12.61 19.65
N LYS A 226 -2.19 -12.47 19.79
CA LYS A 226 -1.47 -11.20 19.75
C LYS A 226 -0.56 -11.22 18.52
N ILE A 227 -0.94 -10.48 17.50
CA ILE A 227 -0.13 -10.39 16.27
C ILE A 227 0.92 -9.31 16.49
N TYR A 228 2.19 -9.66 16.36
CA TYR A 228 3.29 -8.72 16.63
C TYR A 228 4.43 -8.84 15.62
N SER A 229 5.23 -7.78 15.52
CA SER A 229 6.50 -7.74 14.79
C SER A 229 7.44 -6.76 15.50
N ASP A 230 8.73 -7.07 15.44
CA ASP A 230 9.77 -6.16 15.88
C ASP A 230 10.06 -5.14 14.77
N ILE A 231 10.19 -3.87 15.15
CA ILE A 231 10.53 -2.77 14.25
C ILE A 231 11.93 -2.29 14.61
N THR A 232 12.87 -2.53 13.71
CA THR A 232 14.29 -2.23 13.85
C THR A 232 14.71 -1.06 12.98
N SER A 233 13.87 -0.64 12.03
CA SER A 233 14.21 0.40 11.06
C SER A 233 13.02 1.30 10.73
N GLN A 234 13.28 2.60 10.60
CA GLN A 234 12.28 3.55 10.11
C GLN A 234 11.73 3.16 8.73
N ARG A 235 12.51 2.45 7.92
CA ARG A 235 12.11 2.00 6.57
C ARG A 235 10.95 1.01 6.59
N GLN A 236 10.69 0.37 7.73
CA GLN A 236 9.55 -0.53 7.91
C GLN A 236 8.23 0.21 8.05
N ILE A 237 8.25 1.52 8.30
CA ILE A 237 7.02 2.28 8.55
C ILE A 237 6.94 3.44 7.57
N TRP A 238 5.79 3.54 6.93
CA TRP A 238 5.42 4.71 6.16
C TRP A 238 4.04 5.17 6.56
N ILE A 239 3.94 6.47 6.85
CA ILE A 239 2.68 7.10 7.20
C ILE A 239 2.15 7.72 5.92
N VAL A 240 0.97 7.27 5.49
CA VAL A 240 0.30 7.76 4.30
C VAL A 240 -0.20 9.17 4.63
N GLY A 241 0.61 10.16 4.30
CA GLY A 241 0.25 11.57 4.47
C GLY A 241 -0.95 11.93 3.60
N LYS A 242 -1.73 12.91 4.07
CA LYS A 242 -2.46 13.77 3.13
C LYS A 242 -1.37 14.64 2.51
N GLU A 243 -1.10 14.48 1.21
CA GLU A 243 -0.32 15.50 0.49
C GLU A 243 -0.97 16.85 0.83
N LYS A 244 -0.19 17.76 1.43
CA LYS A 244 -0.64 19.11 1.79
C LYS A 244 -0.89 19.92 0.52
#